data_AF-A0A2T0SLD5-F1
#
_entry.id   AF-A0A2T0SLD5-F1
#
_cell.length_a   1.000
_cell.length_b   1.000
_cell.length_c   1.000
_cell.angle_alpha   90.00
_cell.angle_beta   90.00
_cell.angle_gamma   90.00
#
_symmetry.space_group_name_H-M   'P 1'
#
loop_
_entity.id
_entity.type
_entity.pdbx_description
1 polymer ?
#
loop_
_entity_poly.entity_id
_entity_poly.type
_entity_poly.pdbx_seq_one_letter_code
_entity_poly.pdbx_strand_id
1 'polypeptide(L)'
;MNTTPFVLANSQPVLATDNERGLLQLLLNMASPRAARYVGHAIRSDSTYRVVVHIGSGFRTLSIPVPVLSLIAEGILVEQDRACVLAQLL
;
A
#
# COMPACT_ATOMS: atom_id res chain seq x y z
N MET A 1 -42.30 -15.56 -14.31
CA MET A 1 -41.73 -15.00 -13.07
C MET A 1 -40.23 -15.19 -13.16
N ASN A 2 -39.50 -14.17 -13.62
CA ASN A 2 -38.08 -14.28 -13.96
C ASN A 2 -37.27 -13.49 -12.94
N THR A 3 -36.41 -14.19 -12.21
CA THR A 3 -35.54 -13.72 -11.13
C THR A 3 -34.51 -12.71 -11.62
N THR A 4 -34.44 -11.58 -10.92
CA THR A 4 -33.38 -10.56 -11.03
C THR A 4 -32.00 -11.17 -10.76
N PRO A 5 -30.97 -10.90 -11.57
CA PRO A 5 -29.60 -11.25 -11.19
C PRO A 5 -29.06 -10.24 -10.17
N PHE A 6 -28.54 -10.76 -9.06
CA PHE A 6 -27.71 -9.99 -8.13
C PHE A 6 -26.37 -9.69 -8.82
N VAL A 7 -26.19 -8.45 -9.26
CA VAL A 7 -24.88 -7.95 -9.70
C VAL A 7 -24.07 -7.63 -8.44
N LEU A 8 -23.17 -8.53 -8.05
CA LEU A 8 -22.06 -8.17 -7.16
C LEU A 8 -21.24 -7.10 -7.88
N ALA A 9 -21.25 -5.88 -7.34
CA ALA A 9 -20.31 -4.84 -7.74
C ALA A 9 -18.89 -5.34 -7.45
N ASN A 10 -18.25 -5.92 -8.47
CA ASN A 10 -16.80 -6.02 -8.54
C ASN A 10 -16.27 -4.60 -8.70
N SER A 11 -16.14 -3.90 -7.56
CA SER A 11 -15.37 -2.67 -7.47
C SER A 11 -13.89 -3.03 -7.53
N GLN A 12 -13.44 -3.45 -8.70
CA GLN A 12 -12.04 -3.59 -9.04
C GLN A 12 -11.52 -2.19 -9.43
N PRO A 13 -10.63 -1.54 -8.66
CA PRO A 13 -9.90 -0.38 -9.16
C PRO A 13 -8.73 -0.90 -10.02
N VAL A 14 -9.04 -1.36 -11.23
CA VAL A 14 -8.03 -1.92 -12.14
C VAL A 14 -7.70 -0.87 -13.18
N LEU A 15 -6.80 0.05 -12.84
CA LEU A 15 -5.96 0.78 -13.82
C LEU A 15 -4.88 1.70 -13.19
N ALA A 16 -4.88 1.95 -11.87
CA ALA A 16 -3.80 2.69 -11.16
C ALA A 16 -2.71 1.79 -10.55
N THR A 17 -2.88 0.47 -10.67
CA THR A 17 -2.35 -0.53 -9.73
C THR A 17 -0.86 -0.86 -9.90
N ASP A 18 -0.29 -0.69 -11.11
CA ASP A 18 1.14 -1.00 -11.35
C ASP A 18 2.08 0.08 -10.81
N ASN A 19 1.69 1.35 -10.94
CA ASN A 19 2.51 2.47 -10.49
C ASN A 19 2.54 2.56 -8.96
N GLU A 20 1.38 2.39 -8.32
CA GLU A 20 1.25 2.37 -6.85
C GLU A 20 2.02 1.22 -6.22
N ARG A 21 1.95 0.02 -6.81
CA ARG A 21 2.75 -1.13 -6.37
C ARG A 21 4.25 -0.82 -6.41
N GLY A 22 4.73 -0.20 -7.49
CA GLY A 22 6.13 0.19 -7.64
C GLY A 22 6.55 1.20 -6.56
N LEU A 23 5.74 2.23 -6.32
CA LEU A 23 5.96 3.25 -5.29
C LEU A 23 5.94 2.66 -3.88
N LEU A 24 5.00 1.76 -3.59
CA LEU A 24 4.93 1.06 -2.31
C LEU A 24 6.15 0.18 -2.08
N GLN A 25 6.59 -0.58 -3.08
CA GLN A 25 7.80 -1.39 -2.98
C GLN A 25 9.05 -0.51 -2.83
N LEU A 26 9.10 0.64 -3.50
CA LEU A 26 10.18 1.63 -3.36
C LEU A 26 10.22 2.20 -1.93
N LEU A 27 9.07 2.64 -1.39
CA LEU A 27 8.95 3.12 -0.03
C LEU A 27 9.47 2.09 0.98
N LEU A 28 9.07 0.83 0.84
CA LEU A 28 9.55 -0.27 1.69
C LEU A 28 11.07 -0.42 1.61
N ASN A 29 11.63 -0.39 0.40
CA ASN A 29 13.07 -0.51 0.19
C ASN A 29 13.85 0.69 0.77
N MET A 30 13.29 1.90 0.69
CA MET A 30 13.90 3.09 1.29
C MET A 30 13.81 3.08 2.82
N ALA A 31 12.69 2.61 3.37
CA ALA A 31 12.50 2.51 4.81
C ALA A 31 13.35 1.40 5.44
N SER A 32 13.38 0.22 4.81
CA SER A 32 14.16 -0.92 5.29
C SER A 32 14.52 -1.85 4.12
N PRO A 33 15.75 -1.76 3.58
CA PRO A 33 16.16 -2.52 2.41
C PRO A 33 15.94 -4.02 2.60
N ARG A 34 15.16 -4.63 1.69
CA ARG A 34 14.86 -6.08 1.65
C ARG A 34 14.14 -6.65 2.89
N ALA A 35 13.67 -5.82 3.82
CA ALA A 35 12.94 -6.30 4.99
C ALA A 35 11.49 -6.70 4.67
N ALA A 36 10.90 -6.09 3.65
CA ALA A 36 9.50 -6.29 3.28
C ALA A 36 9.28 -6.34 1.77
N ARG A 37 8.40 -7.25 1.34
CA ARG A 37 7.93 -7.39 -0.04
C ARG A 37 6.46 -7.03 -0.12
N TYR A 38 6.09 -6.13 -1.02
CA TYR A 38 4.69 -5.80 -1.27
C TYR A 38 3.88 -7.03 -1.72
N VAL A 39 2.67 -7.17 -1.19
CA VAL A 39 1.71 -8.23 -1.54
C VAL A 39 0.42 -7.65 -2.12
N GLY A 40 -0.14 -6.61 -1.48
CA GLY A 40 -1.40 -6.00 -1.87
C GLY A 40 -1.67 -4.71 -1.11
N HIS A 41 -2.63 -3.91 -1.56
CA HIS A 41 -3.09 -2.75 -0.81
C HIS A 41 -4.58 -2.49 -1.01
N ALA A 42 -5.16 -1.73 -0.08
CA ALA A 42 -6.48 -1.15 -0.21
C ALA A 42 -6.46 0.28 0.33
N ILE A 43 -7.08 1.22 -0.39
CA ILE A 43 -7.28 2.58 0.09
C ILE A 43 -8.49 2.63 1.03
N ARG A 44 -8.36 3.37 2.12
CA ARG A 44 -9.45 3.62 3.08
C ARG A 44 -10.04 5.01 2.89
N SER A 45 -11.23 5.20 3.44
CA SER A 45 -11.98 6.47 3.40
C SER A 45 -11.28 7.62 4.14
N ASP A 46 -10.30 7.32 4.98
CA ASP A 46 -9.44 8.27 5.69
C ASP A 46 -8.18 8.65 4.91
N SER A 47 -8.14 8.39 3.60
CA SER A 47 -6.99 8.67 2.72
C SER A 47 -5.70 7.97 3.18
N THR A 48 -5.83 6.74 3.69
CA THR A 48 -4.70 5.90 4.06
C THR A 48 -4.71 4.60 3.26
N TYR A 49 -3.56 4.21 2.72
CA TYR A 49 -3.32 2.89 2.17
C TYR A 49 -3.08 1.89 3.31
N ARG A 50 -3.87 0.81 3.34
CA ARG A 50 -3.55 -0.39 4.10
C ARG A 50 -2.79 -1.33 3.18
N VAL A 51 -1.50 -1.47 3.45
CA VAL A 51 -0.56 -2.18 2.59
C VAL A 51 -0.15 -3.47 3.25
N VAL A 52 -0.46 -4.60 2.62
CA VAL A 52 -0.02 -5.92 3.06
C VAL A 52 1.36 -6.18 2.49
N VAL A 53 2.29 -6.52 3.38
CA VAL A 53 3.67 -6.88 3.05
C VAL A 53 4.00 -8.25 3.61
N HIS A 54 4.88 -8.95 2.92
CA HIS A 54 5.52 -10.17 3.40
C HIS A 54 6.90 -9.83 3.94
N ILE A 55 7.14 -10.18 5.20
CA ILE A 55 8.40 -10.02 5.92
C ILE A 55 8.93 -11.41 6.30
N GLY A 56 10.16 -11.51 6.82
CA GLY A 56 10.77 -12.79 7.18
C GLY A 56 9.94 -13.64 8.18
N SER A 57 9.12 -13.01 9.01
CA SER A 57 8.26 -13.67 10.01
C SER A 57 6.81 -13.91 9.56
N GLY A 58 6.44 -13.56 8.31
CA GLY A 58 5.10 -13.76 7.77
C GLY A 58 4.51 -12.51 7.12
N PHE A 59 3.20 -12.31 7.25
CA PHE A 59 2.50 -11.16 6.67
C PHE A 59 2.29 -10.05 7.71
N ARG A 60 2.44 -8.80 7.29
CA ARG A 60 2.18 -7.62 8.12
C ARG A 60 1.40 -6.58 7.32
N THR A 61 0.59 -5.80 8.01
CA THR A 61 -0.20 -4.72 7.39
C THR A 61 0.32 -3.38 7.88
N LEU A 62 0.66 -2.51 6.95
CA LEU A 62 1.14 -1.15 7.20
C LEU A 62 0.03 -0.14 6.87
N SER A 63 0.04 0.97 7.58
CA SER A 63 -0.75 2.16 7.26
C SER A 63 0.18 3.21 6.64
N ILE A 64 -0.07 3.56 5.38
CA ILE A 64 0.69 4.55 4.63
C ILE A 64 -0.28 5.66 4.19
N PRO A 65 -0.16 6.88 4.73
CA PRO A 65 -0.99 8.00 4.29
C PRO A 65 -0.80 8.26 2.80
N VAL A 66 -1.88 8.59 2.07
CA VAL A 66 -1.81 8.93 0.64
C VAL A 66 -0.78 10.04 0.34
N PRO A 67 -0.65 11.11 1.14
CA PRO A 67 0.36 12.15 0.90
C PRO A 67 1.80 11.63 0.88
N VAL A 68 2.11 10.61 1.69
CA VAL A 68 3.46 9.99 1.70
C VAL A 68 3.73 9.31 0.37
N LEU A 69 2.74 8.63 -0.21
CA LEU A 69 2.89 8.01 -1.52
C LEU A 69 3.08 9.04 -2.63
N SER A 70 2.34 10.16 -2.58
CA SER A 70 2.47 11.27 -3.54
C SER A 70 3.86 11.92 -3.46
N LEU A 71 4.40 12.14 -2.26
CA LEU A 71 5.75 12.70 -2.09
C LEU A 71 6.82 11.77 -2.67
N ILE A 72 6.67 10.45 -2.50
CA ILE A 72 7.60 9.47 -3.04
C ILE A 72 7.52 9.38 -4.57
N ALA A 73 6.33 9.59 -5.15
CA ALA A 73 6.18 9.72 -6.60
C ALA A 73 7.00 10.90 -7.16
N GLU A 74 7.15 11.98 -6.38
CA GLU A 74 7.99 13.13 -6.68
C GLU A 74 9.47 12.93 -6.27
N GLY A 75 9.84 11.75 -5.76
CA GLY A 75 11.20 11.44 -5.29
C GLY A 75 11.56 12.05 -3.94
N ILE A 76 10.57 12.55 -3.18
CA ILE A 76 10.76 13.16 -1.87
C ILE A 76 10.40 12.13 -0.80
N LEU A 77 11.37 11.79 0.05
CA LEU A 77 11.13 11.00 1.26
C LEU A 77 11.49 11.81 2.49
N VAL A 78 10.50 12.12 3.31
CA VAL A 78 10.73 12.78 4.59
C VAL A 78 11.24 11.74 5.59
N GLU A 79 12.29 12.09 6.34
CA GLU A 79 12.89 11.22 7.36
C GLU A 79 11.86 10.69 8.37
N GLN A 80 10.92 11.54 8.77
CA GLN A 80 9.84 11.18 9.68
C GLN A 80 8.91 10.09 9.11
N ASP A 81 8.57 10.20 7.82
CA ASP A 81 7.74 9.19 7.15
C ASP A 81 8.48 7.86 7.03
N ARG A 82 9.78 7.93 6.73
CA ARG A 82 10.66 6.74 6.72
C ARG A 82 10.68 6.05 8.08
N ALA A 83 10.90 6.81 9.15
CA ALA A 83 10.93 6.29 10.52
C ALA A 83 9.57 5.70 10.93
N CYS A 84 8.46 6.32 10.52
CA CYS A 84 7.11 5.80 10.77
C CYS A 84 6.87 4.45 10.08
N VAL A 85 7.28 4.31 8.82
CA VAL A 85 7.16 3.04 8.08
C VAL A 85 8.07 1.97 8.70
N LEU A 86 9.30 2.32 9.09
CA LEU A 86 10.23 1.41 9.75
C LEU A 86 9.69 0.92 11.11
N ALA A 87 9.12 1.81 11.92
CA ALA A 87 8.52 1.45 13.21
C ALA A 87 7.33 0.48 13.04
N GLN A 88 6.61 0.56 11.91
CA GLN A 88 5.55 -0.37 11.58
C GLN A 88 6.06 -1.70 11.00
N LEU A 89 7.35 -1.85 10.69
CA LEU A 89 7.97 -3.09 10.22
C LEU A 89 8.62 -3.90 11.35
N LEU A 90 9.09 -3.23 12.40
CA LEU A 90 9.64 -3.84 13.63
C LEU A 90 8.51 -4.33 14.56
#